data_AF-A0AAX0KEU7-F1
#
_entry.id   AF-A0AAX0KEU7-F1
#
_cell.length_a   1.000
_cell.length_b   1.000
_cell.length_c   1.000
_cell.angle_alpha   90.00
_cell.angle_beta   90.00
_cell.angle_gamma   90.00
#
_symmetry.space_group_name_H-M   'P 1'
#
loop_
_entity.id
_entity.type
_entity.pdbx_description
1 polymer ?
#
loop_
_entity_poly.entity_id
_entity_poly.type
_entity_poly.pdbx_seq_one_letter_code
_entity_poly.pdbx_strand_id
1 'polypeptide(L)'
;MQKSTQVKILSIMSQSELGRRLGKTPQTISVWFKKRVPAEEVIPACAALEWGVTPHELRPDKYPNPTDGLPAGYKANTAYAREGDS
;
A
#
# COMPACT_ATOMS: atom_id res chain seq x y z
N MET A 1 5.01 -5.00 9.49
CA MET A 1 4.12 -3.90 9.06
C MET A 1 3.37 -3.38 10.28
N GLN A 2 3.11 -2.07 10.38
CA GLN A 2 2.33 -1.50 11.48
C GLN A 2 0.87 -1.98 11.41
N LYS A 3 0.23 -2.21 12.56
CA LYS A 3 -1.19 -2.60 12.62
C LYS A 3 -2.10 -1.55 11.95
N SER A 4 -1.76 -0.27 12.06
CA SER A 4 -2.48 0.83 11.39
C SER A 4 -2.47 0.69 9.87
N THR A 5 -1.32 0.35 9.28
CA THR A 5 -1.20 0.10 7.83
C THR A 5 -2.04 -1.10 7.41
N GLN A 6 -2.05 -2.18 8.21
CA GLN A 6 -2.88 -3.35 7.93
C GLN A 6 -4.37 -3.01 7.89
N VAL A 7 -4.85 -2.25 8.87
CA VAL A 7 -6.24 -1.80 8.94
C VAL A 7 -6.59 -0.94 7.72
N LYS A 8 -5.71 -0.02 7.30
CA LYS A 8 -5.91 0.77 6.08
C LYS A 8 -6.02 -0.09 4.81
N ILE A 9 -5.13 -1.07 4.63
CA ILE A 9 -5.22 -1.99 3.49
C ILE A 9 -6.56 -2.71 3.49
N LEU A 10 -6.96 -3.24 4.65
CA LEU A 10 -8.22 -3.98 4.81
C LEU A 10 -9.46 -3.10 4.67
N SER A 11 -9.38 -1.79 4.96
CA SER A 11 -10.48 -0.85 4.73
C SER A 11 -10.66 -0.50 3.26
N ILE A 12 -9.60 -0.61 2.45
CA ILE A 12 -9.68 -0.42 0.99
C ILE A 12 -10.19 -1.71 0.34
N MET A 13 -9.58 -2.85 0.68
CA MET A 13 -9.96 -4.15 0.11
C MET A 13 -9.49 -5.34 0.95
N SER A 14 -10.11 -6.51 0.73
CA SER A 14 -9.69 -7.75 1.39
C SER A 14 -8.33 -8.27 0.88
N GLN A 15 -7.65 -9.11 1.69
CA GLN A 15 -6.40 -9.75 1.29
C GLN A 15 -6.54 -10.59 0.02
N SER A 16 -7.69 -11.22 -0.17
CA SER A 16 -7.98 -12.04 -1.36
C SER A 16 -8.15 -11.18 -2.61
N GLU A 17 -8.81 -10.01 -2.48
CA GLU A 17 -8.93 -9.02 -3.55
C GLU A 17 -7.55 -8.48 -3.94
N LEU A 18 -6.75 -8.09 -2.95
CA LEU A 18 -5.37 -7.62 -3.17
C LEU A 18 -4.52 -8.69 -3.85
N GLY A 19 -4.62 -9.95 -3.39
CA GLY A 19 -3.96 -11.09 -4.04
C GLY A 19 -4.38 -11.22 -5.49
N ARG A 20 -5.68 -11.18 -5.79
CA ARG A 20 -6.20 -11.28 -7.15
C ARG A 20 -5.68 -10.17 -8.05
N ARG A 21 -5.65 -8.91 -7.59
CA ARG A 21 -5.10 -7.77 -8.35
C ARG A 21 -3.60 -7.92 -8.63
N LEU A 22 -2.86 -8.52 -7.70
CA LEU A 22 -1.41 -8.73 -7.82
C LEU A 22 -1.04 -10.06 -8.50
N GLY A 23 -2.01 -10.90 -8.86
CA GLY A 23 -1.75 -12.26 -9.32
C GLY A 23 -1.07 -13.14 -8.26
N LYS A 24 -1.25 -12.82 -6.98
CA LYS A 24 -0.68 -13.52 -5.82
C LYS A 24 -1.76 -14.27 -5.05
N THR A 25 -1.35 -15.29 -4.32
CA THR A 25 -2.27 -16.02 -3.46
C THR A 25 -2.56 -15.23 -2.17
N PRO A 26 -3.75 -15.38 -1.57
CA PRO A 26 -4.07 -14.74 -0.29
C PRO A 26 -3.08 -15.11 0.83
N GLN A 27 -2.49 -16.31 0.75
CA GLN A 27 -1.47 -16.78 1.68
C GLN A 27 -0.19 -15.93 1.59
N THR A 28 0.25 -15.57 0.37
CA THR A 28 1.38 -14.65 0.17
C THR A 28 1.11 -13.30 0.82
N ILE A 29 -0.11 -12.76 0.63
CA ILE A 29 -0.51 -11.50 1.27
C ILE A 29 -0.50 -11.65 2.80
N SER A 30 -1.03 -12.74 3.35
CA SER A 30 -0.98 -13.02 4.79
C SER A 30 0.47 -13.06 5.33
N VAL A 31 1.41 -13.62 4.56
CA VAL A 31 2.84 -13.61 4.91
C VAL A 31 3.40 -12.19 4.94
N TRP A 32 2.99 -11.31 4.03
CA TRP A 32 3.41 -9.90 4.06
C TRP A 32 2.94 -9.18 5.33
N PHE A 33 1.73 -9.52 5.79
CA PHE A 33 1.18 -8.99 7.02
C PHE A 33 1.97 -9.44 8.26
N LYS A 34 2.45 -10.69 8.28
CA LYS A 34 3.24 -11.24 9.39
C LYS A 34 4.71 -10.86 9.36
N LYS A 35 5.32 -10.79 8.16
CA LYS A 35 6.75 -10.50 7.97
C LYS A 35 6.94 -9.08 7.47
N ARG A 36 7.03 -8.93 6.15
CA ARG A 36 7.20 -7.66 5.43
C ARG A 36 6.81 -7.86 3.97
N VAL A 37 6.41 -6.77 3.32
CA VAL A 37 6.20 -6.74 1.87
C VAL A 37 7.56 -6.71 1.16
N PRO A 38 7.84 -7.57 0.17
CA PRO A 38 9.04 -7.51 -0.65
C PRO A 38 9.17 -6.16 -1.36
N ALA A 39 10.40 -5.66 -1.54
CA ALA A 39 10.64 -4.33 -2.11
C ALA A 39 10.04 -4.14 -3.51
N GLU A 40 10.09 -5.21 -4.31
CA GLU A 40 9.53 -5.31 -5.67
C GLU A 40 8.00 -5.29 -5.69
N GLU A 41 7.36 -5.77 -4.64
CA GLU A 41 5.90 -5.86 -4.52
C GLU A 41 5.28 -4.63 -3.87
N VAL A 42 6.09 -3.74 -3.26
CA VAL A 42 5.58 -2.51 -2.62
C VAL A 42 4.86 -1.63 -3.64
N ILE A 43 5.49 -1.36 -4.79
CA ILE A 43 4.91 -0.49 -5.82
C ILE A 43 3.64 -1.10 -6.44
N PRO A 44 3.64 -2.37 -6.89
CA PRO A 44 2.42 -3.04 -7.32
C PRO A 44 1.31 -3.03 -6.27
N ALA A 45 1.62 -3.30 -5.01
CA ALA A 45 0.63 -3.28 -3.93
C ALA A 45 0.04 -1.89 -3.71
N CYS A 46 0.87 -0.84 -3.69
CA CYS A 46 0.40 0.55 -3.62
C CYS A 46 -0.49 0.90 -4.81
N ALA A 47 -0.08 0.54 -6.03
CA ALA A 47 -0.88 0.79 -7.22
C ALA A 47 -2.22 0.04 -7.21
N ALA A 48 -2.21 -1.23 -6.77
CA ALA A 48 -3.43 -2.03 -6.62
C ALA A 48 -4.39 -1.43 -5.58
N LEU A 49 -3.85 -0.78 -4.55
CA LEU A 49 -4.57 -0.03 -3.51
C LEU A 49 -4.86 1.42 -3.92
N GLU A 50 -4.68 1.77 -5.20
CA GLU A 50 -4.92 3.11 -5.74
C GLU A 50 -4.16 4.21 -4.99
N TRP A 51 -2.97 3.87 -4.50
CA TRP A 51 -2.10 4.74 -3.70
C TRP A 51 -2.70 5.22 -2.37
N GLY A 52 -3.77 4.57 -1.88
CA GLY A 52 -4.33 4.83 -0.54
C GLY A 52 -3.38 4.45 0.61
N VAL A 53 -2.36 3.63 0.31
CA VAL A 53 -1.23 3.34 1.18
C VAL A 53 0.05 3.62 0.41
N THR A 54 0.97 4.37 1.03
CA THR A 54 2.24 4.74 0.38
C THR A 54 3.33 3.69 0.60
N PRO A 55 4.36 3.64 -0.28
CA PRO A 55 5.53 2.78 -0.07
C PRO A 55 6.22 3.02 1.26
N HIS A 56 6.22 4.28 1.73
CA HIS A 56 6.71 4.69 3.04
C HIS A 56 5.96 3.99 4.19
N GLU A 57 4.63 3.91 4.13
CA GLU A 57 3.85 3.23 5.18
C GLU A 57 4.04 1.71 5.20
N LEU A 58 4.34 1.11 4.04
CA LEU A 58 4.62 -0.33 3.93
C LEU A 58 6.05 -0.67 4.35
N ARG A 59 7.01 0.16 3.95
CA ARG A 59 8.44 -0.03 4.12
C ARG A 59 9.18 1.30 4.34
N PRO A 60 9.08 1.89 5.55
CA PRO A 60 9.80 3.13 5.85
C PRO A 60 11.32 2.96 5.81
N ASP A 61 11.79 1.73 6.02
CA ASP A 61 13.20 1.32 5.93
C ASP A 61 13.81 1.51 4.53
N LYS A 62 13.04 1.30 3.45
CA LYS A 62 13.52 1.54 2.06
C LYS A 62 13.12 2.91 1.54
N TYR A 63 11.99 3.41 2.01
CA TYR A 63 11.36 4.63 1.53
C TYR A 63 11.29 5.59 2.71
N PRO A 64 12.39 6.28 3.07
CA PRO A 64 12.39 7.19 4.21
C PRO A 64 11.49 8.40 3.96
N ASN A 65 11.26 8.80 2.70
CA ASN A 65 10.38 9.91 2.37
C ASN A 65 8.99 9.41 1.94
N PRO A 66 7.92 10.15 2.27
CA PRO A 66 6.55 9.81 1.87
C PRO A 66 6.32 9.90 0.35
N THR A 67 7.19 10.60 -0.38
CA THR A 67 7.15 10.72 -1.84
C THR A 67 7.94 9.63 -2.56
N ASP A 68 8.71 8.81 -1.85
CA ASP A 68 9.57 7.83 -2.50
C ASP A 68 8.74 6.70 -3.12
N GLY A 69 9.02 6.40 -4.38
CA GLY A 69 8.32 5.36 -5.14
C GLY A 69 6.95 5.75 -5.67
N LEU A 70 6.53 7.02 -5.51
CA LEU A 70 5.33 7.53 -6.18
C LEU A 70 5.63 7.85 -7.66
N PRO A 71 4.71 7.52 -8.60
CA PRO A 71 4.83 7.94 -9.99
C PRO A 71 4.72 9.46 -10.09
N ALA A 72 5.33 10.05 -11.13
CA ALA A 72 5.49 11.50 -11.29
C ALA A 72 4.19 12.33 -11.26
N GLY A 73 3.01 11.70 -11.30
CA GLY A 73 1.69 12.35 -11.16
C GLY A 73 1.01 12.18 -9.80
N TYR A 74 1.49 11.30 -8.92
CA TYR A 74 0.92 11.11 -7.59
C TYR A 74 1.72 11.93 -6.57
N LYS A 75 1.11 13.01 -6.07
CA LYS A 75 1.60 13.71 -4.89
C LYS A 75 1.37 12.79 -3.70
N ALA A 76 2.38 12.59 -2.84
CA ALA A 76 2.17 11.96 -1.55
C ALA A 76 1.10 12.78 -0.84
N ASN A 77 -0.12 12.26 -0.76
CA ASN A 77 -1.17 12.98 -0.08
C ASN A 77 -0.88 12.81 1.42
N THR A 78 0.01 13.64 1.96
CA THR A 78 0.26 13.73 3.41
C THR A 78 -0.99 14.21 4.14
N ALA A 79 -2.08 14.50 3.43
CA ALA A 79 -3.39 14.78 3.98
C ALA A 79 -4.45 13.89 3.33
N TYR A 80 -5.20 13.17 4.14
CA TYR A 80 -6.62 12.88 3.87
C TYR A 80 -7.42 14.22 3.83
N ALA A 81 -7.02 15.21 3.02
CA ALA A 81 -7.83 16.37 2.67
C ALA A 81 -8.61 15.94 1.43
N ARG A 82 -9.82 15.41 1.61
CA ARG A 82 -11.06 16.21 1.48
C ARG A 82 -10.96 17.16 0.30
N GLU A 83 -11.35 16.70 -0.88
CA GLU A 83 -12.01 17.47 -1.93
C GLU A 83 -12.22 16.54 -3.12
N GLY A 84 -13.46 16.12 -3.32
CA GLY A 84 -13.81 15.16 -4.36
C GLY A 84 -15.26 14.72 -4.26
N ASP A 85 -16.16 15.66 -3.96
CA ASP A 85 -17.55 15.56 -4.39
C ASP A 85 -17.93 16.96 -4.87
N SER A 86 -18.10 17.07 -6.18
CA SER A 86 -18.53 18.29 -6.89
C SER A 86 -20.03 18.28 -7.04
#